data_AF-A0A7K4GZE5-F1
#
_entry.id   AF-A0A7K4GZE5-F1
#
_cell.length_a   1.000
_cell.length_b   1.000
_cell.length_c   1.000
_cell.angle_alpha   90.00
_cell.angle_beta   90.00
_cell.angle_gamma   90.00
#
_symmetry.space_group_name_H-M   'P 1'
#
loop_
_entity.id
_entity.type
_entity.pdbx_description
1 polymer ?
#
loop_
_entity_poly.entity_id
_entity_poly.type
_entity_poly.pdbx_seq_one_letter_code
_entity_poly.pdbx_strand_id
1 'polypeptide(L)' 'MAGIPSLALWVFAWIFLVIGLVSLIILIIYTKYGREVSVRLSIISIVVTAIFLGFAFHFLLLSWGI' A
#
# COMPACT_ATOMS: atom_id res chain seq x y z
N MET A 1 20.82 16.33 -11.48
CA MET A 1 21.67 15.23 -11.00
C MET A 1 20.75 14.21 -10.39
N ALA A 2 20.64 13.00 -10.96
CA ALA A 2 19.90 11.92 -10.34
C ALA A 2 20.60 11.59 -9.01
N GLY A 3 20.00 12.00 -7.90
CA GLY A 3 20.53 11.72 -6.57
C GLY A 3 20.60 10.20 -6.40
N ILE A 4 21.69 9.71 -5.84
CA ILE A 4 21.82 8.29 -5.46
C ILE A 4 20.51 7.91 -4.74
N PRO A 5 19.71 6.95 -5.24
CA PRO A 5 18.45 6.60 -4.62
C PRO A 5 18.75 6.26 -3.17
N SER A 6 18.11 6.97 -2.24
CA SER A 6 18.28 6.65 -0.83
C SER A 6 17.87 5.19 -0.65
N LEU A 7 18.83 4.34 -0.28
CA LEU A 7 18.61 2.91 -0.05
C LEU A 7 17.42 2.71 0.90
N ALA A 8 17.26 3.61 1.88
CA ALA A 8 16.13 3.62 2.79
C ALA A 8 14.79 3.86 2.07
N LEU A 9 14.68 4.84 1.16
CA LEU A 9 13.45 5.08 0.39
C LEU A 9 13.09 3.88 -0.48
N TRP A 10 14.09 3.26 -1.12
CA TRP A 10 13.87 2.07 -1.94
C TRP A 10 13.40 0.88 -1.10
N VAL A 11 14.02 0.64 0.07
CA VAL A 11 13.59 -0.42 0.99
C VAL A 11 12.18 -0.15 1.53
N PHE A 12 11.87 1.09 1.94
CA PHE A 12 10.53 1.45 2.42
C PHE A 12 9.46 1.31 1.35
N ALA A 13 9.75 1.71 0.11
CA ALA A 13 8.86 1.50 -1.03
C ALA A 13 8.41 0.03 -1.13
N TRP A 14 9.34 -0.91 -1.10
CA TRP A 14 9.02 -2.34 -1.18
C TRP A 14 8.26 -2.87 0.02
N ILE A 15 8.64 -2.47 1.25
CA ILE A 15 7.93 -2.88 2.47
C ILE A 15 6.47 -2.41 2.41
N PHE A 16 6.25 -1.12 2.10
CA PHE A 16 4.91 -0.57 1.99
C PHE A 16 4.11 -1.19 0.85
N LEU A 17 4.76 -1.50 -0.28
CA LEU A 17 4.12 -2.14 -1.42
C LEU A 17 3.61 -3.54 -1.05
N VAL A 18 4.45 -4.36 -0.42
CA VAL A 18 4.07 -5.72 -0.01
C VAL A 18 2.92 -5.69 0.99
N ILE A 19 3.01 -4.83 2.02
CA ILE A 19 1.93 -4.68 3.02
C ILE A 19 0.64 -4.19 2.36
N GLY A 20 0.75 -3.20 1.47
CA GLY A 20 -0.38 -2.65 0.72
C GLY A 20 -1.06 -3.69 -0.18
N LEU A 21 -0.29 -4.51 -0.89
CA LEU A 21 -0.81 -5.60 -1.72
C LEU A 21 -1.48 -6.69 -0.89
N VAL A 22 -0.89 -7.09 0.25
CA VAL A 22 -1.53 -8.05 1.16
C VAL A 22 -2.85 -7.49 1.71
N SER A 23 -2.87 -6.23 2.15
CA SER A 23 -4.10 -5.57 2.62
C SER A 23 -5.15 -5.48 1.49
N LEU A 24 -4.73 -5.21 0.26
CA LEU A 24 -5.62 -5.17 -0.91
C LEU A 24 -6.24 -6.54 -1.18
N ILE A 25 -5.45 -7.62 -1.11
CA ILE A 25 -5.95 -8.99 -1.27
C ILE A 25 -6.99 -9.29 -0.19
N ILE A 26 -6.72 -8.93 1.07
CA ILE A 26 -7.66 -9.09 2.17
C ILE A 26 -8.95 -8.31 1.89
N LEU A 27 -8.86 -7.06 1.45
CA LEU A 27 -10.01 -6.24 1.08
C LEU A 27 -10.82 -6.88 -0.06
N ILE A 28 -10.18 -7.41 -1.09
CA ILE A 28 -10.85 -8.08 -2.21
C ILE A 28 -11.59 -9.32 -1.73
N ILE A 29 -10.94 -10.17 -0.93
CA ILE A 29 -11.58 -11.35 -0.35
C ILE A 29 -12.77 -10.93 0.53
N TYR A 30 -12.58 -9.92 1.37
CA TYR A 30 -13.63 -9.46 2.28
C TYR A 30 -14.81 -8.86 1.54
N THR A 31 -14.58 -8.03 0.52
CA THR A 31 -15.64 -7.43 -0.30
C THR A 31 -16.39 -8.46 -1.14
N LYS A 32 -15.71 -9.52 -1.58
CA LYS A 32 -16.32 -10.60 -2.39
C LYS A 32 -17.11 -11.60 -1.56
N TYR A 33 -16.61 -12.00 -0.39
CA TYR A 33 -17.16 -13.13 0.38
C TYR A 33 -17.76 -12.74 1.72
N GLY A 34 -17.45 -11.54 2.24
CA GLY A 34 -17.75 -11.17 3.63
C GLY A 34 -18.27 -9.75 3.83
N ARG A 35 -18.72 -9.05 2.77
CA ARG A 35 -19.18 -7.66 2.87
C ARG A 35 -20.33 -7.48 3.87
N GLU A 36 -21.18 -8.51 4.01
CA GLU A 36 -22.29 -8.52 4.96
C GLU A 36 -21.84 -8.68 6.42
N VAL A 37 -20.60 -9.13 6.66
CA VAL A 37 -20.07 -9.39 8.01
C VAL A 37 -19.77 -8.09 8.74
N SER A 38 -19.15 -7.10 8.09
CA SER A 38 -18.90 -5.79 8.72
C SER A 38 -18.48 -4.71 7.74
N VAL A 39 -19.34 -3.69 7.59
CA VAL A 39 -19.01 -2.46 6.87
C VAL A 39 -17.83 -1.73 7.52
N ARG A 40 -17.70 -1.77 8.84
CA ARG A 40 -16.60 -1.11 9.57
C ARG A 40 -15.24 -1.70 9.21
N LEU A 41 -15.13 -3.03 9.13
CA LEU A 41 -13.89 -3.68 8.72
C LEU A 41 -13.53 -3.34 7.27
N SER A 42 -14.52 -3.26 6.39
CA SER A 42 -14.29 -2.83 5.00
C SER A 42 -13.71 -1.41 4.93
N ILE A 43 -14.25 -0.47 5.70
CA ILE A 43 -13.74 0.91 5.75
C ILE A 43 -12.29 0.94 6.24
N ILE A 44 -11.99 0.22 7.32
CA ILE A 44 -10.62 0.15 7.87
C ILE A 44 -9.67 -0.44 6.82
N SER A 45 -10.03 -1.55 6.19
CA SER A 45 -9.22 -2.19 5.15
C SER A 45 -9.01 -1.28 3.94
N ILE A 46 -10.00 -0.48 3.53
CA ILE A 46 -9.84 0.52 2.46
C ILE A 46 -8.80 1.57 2.88
N VAL A 47 -8.94 2.16 4.06
CA VAL A 47 -8.02 3.21 4.55
C VAL A 47 -6.60 2.69 4.67
N VAL A 48 -6.42 1.52 5.27
CA VAL A 48 -5.10 0.87 5.42
C VAL A 48 -4.48 0.61 4.05
N THR A 49 -5.24 -0.01 3.13
CA THR A 49 -4.76 -0.31 1.77
C THR A 49 -4.35 0.96 1.02
N ALA A 50 -5.17 2.02 1.09
CA ALA A 50 -4.91 3.29 0.42
C ALA A 50 -3.65 3.97 0.95
N ILE A 51 -3.44 3.98 2.28
CA ILE A 51 -2.23 4.54 2.90
C ILE A 51 -1.00 3.76 2.44
N PHE A 52 -1.00 2.44 2.60
CA PHE A 52 0.20 1.64 2.29
C PHE A 52 0.55 1.67 0.80
N LEU A 53 -0.42 1.50 -0.10
CA LEU A 53 -0.15 1.60 -1.53
C LEU A 53 0.22 3.03 -1.96
N GLY A 54 -0.47 4.05 -1.43
CA GLY A 54 -0.16 5.45 -1.72
C GLY A 54 1.27 5.82 -1.36
N PHE A 55 1.72 5.47 -0.16
CA PHE A 55 3.11 5.71 0.26
C PHE A 55 4.11 4.81 -0.47
N ALA A 56 3.75 3.56 -0.80
CA ALA A 56 4.60 2.71 -1.63
C ALA A 56 4.90 3.35 -3.00
N PHE A 57 3.86 3.81 -3.69
CA PHE A 57 4.01 4.50 -4.96
C PHE A 57 4.76 5.82 -4.81
N HIS A 58 4.46 6.59 -3.77
CA HIS A 58 5.18 7.84 -3.48
C HIS A 58 6.68 7.60 -3.30
N PHE A 59 7.09 6.61 -2.48
CA PHE A 59 8.50 6.29 -2.28
C PHE A 59 9.18 5.71 -3.53
N LEU A 60 8.45 4.93 -4.35
CA LEU A 60 8.96 4.45 -5.64
C LEU A 60 9.25 5.63 -6.59
N LEU A 61 8.32 6.57 -6.71
CA LEU A 61 8.49 7.76 -7.56
C LEU A 61 9.67 8.60 -7.08
N LEU A 62 9.78 8.87 -5.78
CA LEU A 62 10.93 9.56 -5.20
C LEU A 62 12.24 8.83 -5.46
N SER A 63 12.26 7.49 -5.43
CA SER A 63 13.45 6.69 -5.74
C SER A 63 13.87 6.77 -7.21
N TRP A 64 12.94 7.11 -8.10
CA TRP A 64 13.19 7.38 -9.53
C TRP A 64 13.49 8.85 -9.82
N GLY A 65 13.42 9.72 -8.80
CA GLY A 65 13.65 11.16 -8.93
C GLY A 65 12.49 11.92 -9.57
N ILE A 66 11.27 11.36 -9.50
CA ILE A 66 10.01 12.00 -9.89
C ILE A 66 9.30 12.50 -8.63
#